data_AF-A0A7W1R099-F1
#
_entry.id   AF-A0A7W1R099-F1
#
_cell.length_a   1.000
_cell.length_b   1.000
_cell.length_c   1.000
_cell.angle_alpha   90.00
_cell.angle_beta   90.00
_cell.angle_gamma   90.00
#
_symmetry.space_group_name_H-M   'P 1'
#
loop_
_entity.id
_entity.type
_entity.pdbx_description
1 polymer ?
#
loop_
_entity_poly.entity_id
_entity_poly.type
_entity_poly.pdbx_seq_one_letter_code
_entity_poly.pdbx_strand_id
1 'polypeptide(L)' 'MSNRQITLAARPVGFPQESDFALVESPLPEPGAGEVLVRSHWLSLDPYMRGRMSEARSYAKP' A
#
# COMPACT_ATOMS: atom_id res chain seq x y z
N MET A 1 -12.77 1.98 -16.24
CA MET A 1 -12.21 2.76 -15.11
C MET A 1 -11.18 1.86 -14.42
N SER A 2 -9.99 2.35 -14.07
CA SER A 2 -8.96 1.54 -13.40
C SER A 2 -8.75 1.98 -11.94
N ASN A 3 -8.38 1.02 -11.09
CA ASN A 3 -7.88 1.24 -9.74
C ASN A 3 -6.36 1.36 -9.78
N ARG A 4 -5.84 2.55 -9.43
CA ARG A 4 -4.40 2.80 -9.34
C ARG A 4 -3.90 2.38 -7.96
N GLN A 5 -2.85 1.57 -7.93
CA GLN A 5 -2.27 1.04 -6.71
C GLN A 5 -0.79 1.40 -6.65
N ILE A 6 -0.33 1.88 -5.50
CA ILE A 6 1.10 1.98 -5.18
C ILE A 6 1.46 0.73 -4.39
N THR A 7 2.14 -0.21 -5.04
CA THR A 7 2.54 -1.49 -4.41
C THR A 7 4.01 -1.43 -4.01
N LEU A 8 4.38 -2.24 -3.02
CA LEU A 8 5.78 -2.40 -2.59
C LEU A 8 6.47 -3.37 -3.56
N ALA A 9 7.31 -2.82 -4.44
CA ALA A 9 8.06 -3.59 -5.44
C ALA A 9 9.36 -4.18 -4.85
N ALA A 10 10.00 -3.45 -3.94
CA ALA A 10 11.16 -3.90 -3.19
C ALA A 10 11.14 -3.34 -1.77
N ARG A 11 11.87 -3.97 -0.85
CA ARG A 11 11.99 -3.47 0.52
C ARG A 11 13.12 -2.44 0.61
N PRO A 12 12.87 -1.22 1.13
CA PRO A 12 13.90 -0.20 1.21
C PRO A 12 15.11 -0.60 2.05
N VAL A 13 16.29 -0.41 1.48
CA VAL A 13 17.57 -0.40 2.21
C VAL A 13 17.96 1.06 2.49
N GLY A 14 17.88 1.47 3.75
CA GLY A 14 17.98 2.88 4.13
C GLY A 14 16.65 3.63 3.90
N PHE A 15 16.73 4.80 3.24
CA PHE A 15 15.56 5.59 2.84
C PHE A 15 14.85 4.95 1.64
N PRO A 16 13.50 5.03 1.56
CA PRO A 16 12.76 4.58 0.39
C PRO A 16 13.22 5.29 -0.89
N GLN A 17 13.31 4.52 -1.96
CA GLN A 17 13.63 5.00 -3.30
C GLN A 17 12.43 4.78 -4.22
N GLU A 18 12.39 5.47 -5.35
CA GLU A 18 11.30 5.31 -6.32
C GLU A 18 11.16 3.85 -6.78
N SER A 19 12.28 3.14 -6.95
CA SER A 19 12.31 1.72 -7.34
C SER A 19 11.72 0.76 -6.31
N ASP A 20 11.53 1.19 -5.06
CA ASP A 20 10.90 0.38 -4.02
C ASP A 20 9.38 0.28 -4.23
N PHE A 21 8.80 1.13 -5.08
CA PHE A 21 7.37 1.19 -5.34
C PHE A 21 7.05 0.99 -6.83
N ALA A 22 5.86 0.45 -7.09
CA ALA A 22 5.31 0.39 -8.45
C ALA A 22 3.91 1.00 -8.48
N LEU A 23 3.65 1.82 -9.51
CA LEU A 23 2.31 2.23 -9.88
C LEU A 23 1.71 1.13 -10.79
N VAL A 24 0.71 0.44 -10.29
CA VAL A 24 0.00 -0.61 -11.01
C VAL A 24 -1.45 -0.18 -11.24
N GLU A 25 -1.99 -0.50 -12.40
CA GLU A 25 -3.41 -0.34 -12.71
C GLU A 25 -4.12 -1.70 -12.70
N SER A 26 -5.25 -1.78 -12.02
CA SER A 26 -6.11 -2.97 -12.03
C SER A 26 -7.55 -2.59 -12.40
N PRO A 27 -8.41 -3.54 -12.77
CA PRO A 27 -9.85 -3.32 -12.79
C PRO A 27 -10.37 -2.85 -11.41
N LEU A 28 -11.48 -2.10 -11.40
CA LEU A 28 -12.21 -1.84 -10.16
C LEU A 28 -12.79 -3.17 -9.64
N PRO A 29 -12.65 -3.48 -8.34
CA PRO A 29 -13.27 -4.67 -7.77
C PRO A 29 -14.77 -4.46 -7.55
N GLU A 30 -15.54 -5.54 -7.67
CA GLU A 30 -16.94 -5.59 -7.26
C GLU A 30 -17.03 -6.06 -5.81
N PRO A 31 -17.66 -5.32 -4.88
CA PRO A 31 -17.75 -5.72 -3.48
C PRO A 31 -18.66 -6.94 -3.30
N GLY A 32 -18.23 -7.88 -2.46
CA GLY A 32 -19.03 -9.03 -2.05
C GLY A 32 -20.08 -8.71 -0.98
N ALA A 33 -20.75 -9.74 -0.48
CA ALA A 33 -21.73 -9.59 0.59
C ALA A 33 -21.06 -9.06 1.88
N GLY A 34 -21.55 -7.92 2.37
CA GLY A 34 -21.01 -7.26 3.58
C GLY A 34 -19.79 -6.36 3.33
N GLU A 35 -19.34 -6.23 2.09
CA GLU A 35 -18.22 -5.35 1.72
C GLU A 35 -18.72 -4.01 1.15
N VAL A 36 -17.83 -3.01 1.10
CA VAL A 36 -18.08 -1.72 0.48
C VAL A 36 -16.93 -1.36 -0.45
N LEU A 37 -17.25 -0.74 -1.59
CA LEU A 37 -16.26 -0.15 -2.49
C LEU A 37 -15.99 1.30 -2.09
N VAL A 38 -14.74 1.62 -1.75
CA VAL A 38 -14.34 2.96 -1.28
C VAL A 38 -13.47 3.64 -2.33
N ARG A 39 -13.77 4.91 -2.63
CA ARG A 39 -12.88 5.79 -3.39
C ARG A 39 -12.06 6.65 -2.43
N SER A 40 -10.76 6.40 -2.37
CA SER A 40 -9.85 7.21 -1.56
C SER A 40 -9.71 8.63 -2.12
N HIS A 41 -10.01 9.64 -1.31
CA HIS A 41 -9.80 11.07 -1.63
C HIS A 41 -8.50 11.60 -1.05
N TRP A 42 -8.10 11.08 0.11
CA TRP A 42 -6.90 11.46 0.85
C TRP A 42 -6.22 10.21 1.38
N LEU A 43 -4.89 10.25 1.49
CA LEU A 43 -4.08 9.20 2.06
C LEU A 43 -3.17 9.84 3.12
N SER A 44 -3.24 9.35 4.36
CA SER A 44 -2.28 9.73 5.39
C SER A 44 -0.91 9.18 5.02
N LEU A 45 0.15 9.94 5.27
CA LEU A 45 1.54 9.50 5.11
C LEU A 45 2.26 9.73 6.42
N ASP A 46 2.59 8.63 7.10
CA ASP A 46 3.04 8.66 8.48
C ASP A 46 4.39 7.94 8.66
N PRO A 47 5.25 8.37 9.60
CA PRO A 47 6.55 7.73 9.82
C PRO A 47 6.48 6.22 10.10
N TYR A 48 5.40 5.73 10.71
CA TYR A 48 5.23 4.30 11.01
C TYR A 48 5.22 3.42 9.76
N MET A 49 4.84 3.96 8.60
CA MET A 49 4.80 3.22 7.33
C MET A 49 6.17 2.65 6.97
N ARG A 50 7.25 3.34 7.32
CA ARG A 50 8.62 2.84 7.13
C ARG A 50 8.86 1.51 7.85
N GLY A 51 8.28 1.34 9.04
CA GLY A 51 8.34 0.09 9.79
C GLY A 51 7.56 -1.03 9.11
N ARG A 52 6.37 -0.73 8.56
CA ARG A 52 5.51 -1.68 7.85
C ARG A 52 6.12 -2.22 6.55
N MET A 53 7.04 -1.47 5.93
CA MET A 53 7.77 -1.90 4.73
C MET A 53 8.94 -2.86 5.04
N SER A 54 9.35 -2.98 6.30
CA SER A 54 10.47 -3.83 6.75
C SER A 54 10.05 -5.27 7.06
N GLU A 55 11.02 -6.19 7.08
CA GLU A 55 10.86 -7.55 7.65
C GLU A 55 11.18 -7.61 9.13
N ALA A 56 11.70 -6.52 9.71
CA ALA A 56 11.97 -6.45 11.13
C ALA A 56 10.66 -6.72 11.91
N ARG A 57 10.78 -7.47 13.02
CA ARG A 57 9.61 -7.81 13.85
C ARG A 57 8.87 -6.54 14.24
N SER A 58 7.67 -6.39 13.68
CA SER A 58 6.71 -5.38 14.09
C SER A 58 6.08 -5.82 15.42
N TYR A 59 6.02 -4.91 16.39
CA TYR A 59 5.23 -5.12 17.61
C TYR A 59 3.72 -5.11 17.33
N ALA A 60 3.29 -4.53 16.20
CA ALA A 60 1.93 -4.65 15.69
C ALA A 60 1.80 -5.96 14.89
N LYS A 61 0.87 -6.83 15.31
CA LYS A 61 0.51 -8.05 14.56
C LYS A 61 -0.09 -7.69 13.19
N PRO A 62 0.05 -8.56 12.17
CA PRO A 62 -0.49 -8.33 10.82
C PRO A 62 -1.97 -7.98 10.83
#